data_AF-A0A4Q5P4Y3-F1
#
_entry.id   AF-A0A4Q5P4Y3-F1
#
_cell.length_a   1.000
_cell.length_b   1.000
_cell.length_c   1.000
_cell.angle_alpha   90.00
_cell.angle_beta   90.00
_cell.angle_gamma   90.00
#
_symmetry.space_group_name_H-M   'P 1'
#
loop_
_entity.id
_entity.type
_entity.pdbx_description
1 polymer ?
#
loop_
_entity_poly.entity_id
_entity_poly.type
_entity_poly.pdbx_seq_one_letter_code
_entity_poly.pdbx_strand_id
1 'polypeptide(L)'
;APDLGDVHRAKYLYWLFYAPGCIEPAIAQIATKMELNPVAAGWGDAQRVFDVLEAALEEGPWILGQQFSAADIVIGSGLNFAVRDFKMVPSRPAFDRYLDRCAARPAFKRAGEYASGEKLD
;
A
#
# COMPACT_ATOMS: atom_id res chain seq x y z
N ALA A 1 15.20 2.07 -6.95
CA ALA A 1 14.28 2.01 -8.10
C ALA A 1 14.90 1.10 -9.15
N PRO A 2 14.12 0.35 -9.95
CA PRO A 2 14.66 -0.38 -11.10
C PRO A 2 15.37 0.56 -12.08
N ASP A 3 16.40 0.07 -12.76
CA ASP A 3 17.21 0.85 -13.72
C ASP A 3 16.37 1.37 -14.89
N LEU A 4 16.86 2.41 -15.60
CA LEU A 4 16.09 3.08 -16.67
C LEU A 4 15.59 2.13 -17.77
N GLY A 5 16.36 1.09 -18.10
CA GLY A 5 15.99 0.08 -19.10
C GLY A 5 15.31 -1.17 -18.54
N ASP A 6 15.06 -1.24 -17.22
CA ASP A 6 14.44 -2.41 -16.60
C ASP A 6 12.94 -2.47 -16.92
N VAL A 7 12.47 -3.63 -17.38
CA VAL A 7 11.06 -3.90 -17.69
C VAL A 7 10.13 -3.67 -16.49
N HIS A 8 10.61 -3.81 -15.26
CA HIS A 8 9.83 -3.57 -14.04
C HIS A 8 9.68 -2.07 -13.73
N ARG A 9 10.45 -1.20 -14.37
CA ARG A 9 10.43 0.24 -14.07
C ARG A 9 9.06 0.88 -14.32
N ALA A 10 8.36 0.45 -15.37
CA ALA A 10 7.01 0.93 -15.65
C ALA A 10 6.04 0.56 -14.52
N LYS A 11 6.03 -0.71 -14.08
CA LYS A 11 5.19 -1.18 -12.97
C LYS A 11 5.57 -0.49 -11.65
N TYR A 12 6.86 -0.28 -11.41
CA TYR A 12 7.36 0.47 -10.25
C TYR A 12 6.81 1.91 -10.18
N LEU A 13 6.92 2.64 -11.29
CA LEU A 13 6.41 4.01 -11.36
C LEU A 13 4.89 4.05 -11.25
N TYR A 14 4.18 3.12 -11.92
CA TYR A 14 2.74 2.99 -11.80
C TYR A 14 2.32 2.91 -10.32
N TRP A 15 2.89 1.99 -9.55
CA TRP A 15 2.54 1.81 -8.14
C TRP A 15 2.93 2.97 -7.24
N LEU A 16 4.06 3.64 -7.52
CA LEU A 16 4.45 4.84 -6.78
C LEU A 16 3.47 6.02 -6.94
N PHE A 17 2.78 6.12 -8.08
CA PHE A 17 1.75 7.14 -8.29
C PHE A 17 0.35 6.64 -7.95
N TYR A 18 0.08 5.35 -8.13
CA TYR A 18 -1.21 4.74 -7.79
C TYR A 18 -1.48 4.78 -6.28
N ALA A 19 -0.44 4.63 -5.44
CA ALA A 19 -0.61 4.69 -4.00
C ALA A 19 -1.15 6.05 -3.50
N PRO A 20 -0.47 7.19 -3.72
CA PRO A 20 -0.98 8.49 -3.31
C PRO A 20 -2.16 8.97 -4.18
N GLY A 21 -2.22 8.57 -5.45
CA GLY A 21 -3.25 9.02 -6.39
C GLY A 21 -4.58 8.28 -6.28
N CYS A 22 -4.57 7.03 -5.79
CA CYS A 22 -5.75 6.17 -5.74
C CYS A 22 -5.98 5.54 -4.38
N ILE A 23 -4.96 4.87 -3.81
CA ILE A 23 -5.13 4.11 -2.55
C ILE A 23 -5.43 5.05 -1.37
N GLU A 24 -4.60 6.08 -1.16
CA GLU A 24 -4.77 7.02 -0.05
C GLU A 24 -6.13 7.76 -0.06
N PRO A 25 -6.61 8.34 -1.18
CA PRO A 25 -7.92 8.96 -1.19
C PRO A 25 -9.06 7.95 -1.07
N ALA A 26 -8.91 6.70 -1.57
CA ALA A 26 -9.89 5.65 -1.33
C ALA A 26 -9.97 5.26 0.16
N ILE A 27 -8.83 5.19 0.87
CA ILE A 27 -8.80 5.01 2.33
C ILE A 27 -9.57 6.15 3.00
N ALA A 28 -9.27 7.40 2.64
CA ALA A 28 -9.92 8.57 3.22
C ALA A 28 -11.44 8.58 2.97
N GLN A 29 -11.87 8.22 1.74
CA GLN A 29 -13.28 8.09 1.39
C GLN A 29 -14.00 7.07 2.29
N ILE A 30 -13.42 5.87 2.46
CA ILE A 30 -13.99 4.82 3.31
C ILE A 30 -14.03 5.26 4.77
N ALA A 31 -12.92 5.79 5.29
CA ALA A 31 -12.79 6.21 6.68
C ALA A 31 -13.79 7.31 7.07
N THR A 32 -14.01 8.25 6.16
CA THR A 32 -14.94 9.38 6.35
C THR A 32 -16.38 9.06 5.94
N LYS A 33 -16.62 7.87 5.38
CA LYS A 33 -17.91 7.45 4.80
C LYS A 33 -18.42 8.45 3.76
N MET A 34 -17.51 9.02 2.99
CA MET A 34 -17.86 10.01 1.98
C MET A 34 -18.53 9.32 0.78
N GLU A 35 -19.74 9.75 0.47
CA GLU A 35 -20.46 9.31 -0.73
C GLU A 35 -20.03 10.19 -1.92
N LEU A 36 -19.32 9.59 -2.87
CA LEU A 36 -18.88 10.25 -4.09
C LEU A 36 -19.29 9.44 -5.31
N ASN A 37 -19.67 10.16 -6.37
CA ASN A 37 -19.82 9.55 -7.69
C ASN A 37 -18.43 9.08 -8.18
N PRO A 38 -18.24 7.80 -8.53
CA PRO A 38 -16.96 7.30 -9.04
C PRO A 38 -16.44 8.01 -10.29
N VAL A 39 -17.31 8.68 -11.07
CA VAL A 39 -16.90 9.48 -12.23
C VAL A 39 -16.25 10.80 -11.81
N ALA A 40 -16.67 11.37 -10.68
CA ALA A 40 -16.14 12.62 -10.14
C ALA A 40 -14.93 12.39 -9.21
N ALA A 41 -14.84 11.22 -8.59
CA ALA A 41 -13.70 10.83 -7.78
C ALA A 41 -12.49 10.52 -8.69
N GLY A 42 -11.41 11.28 -8.54
CA GLY A 42 -10.20 11.10 -9.37
C GLY A 42 -9.54 9.71 -9.22
N TRP A 43 -9.83 8.99 -8.14
CA TRP A 43 -9.40 7.62 -7.90
C TRP A 43 -10.42 6.56 -8.35
N GLY A 44 -11.60 6.97 -8.80
CA GLY A 44 -12.68 6.09 -9.21
C GLY A 44 -13.45 5.49 -8.03
N ASP A 45 -13.85 4.24 -8.19
CA ASP A 45 -14.56 3.49 -7.15
C ASP A 45 -13.58 2.97 -6.09
N ALA A 46 -13.85 3.29 -4.82
CA ALA A 46 -12.95 2.95 -3.72
C ALA A 46 -12.74 1.43 -3.56
N GLN A 47 -13.77 0.60 -3.76
CA GLN A 47 -13.61 -0.86 -3.66
C GLN A 47 -12.73 -1.38 -4.80
N ARG A 48 -12.96 -0.91 -6.02
CA ARG A 48 -12.16 -1.29 -7.19
C ARG A 48 -10.68 -0.95 -7.01
N VAL A 49 -10.34 0.14 -6.33
CA VAL A 49 -8.94 0.47 -6.02
C VAL A 49 -8.26 -0.65 -5.24
N PHE A 50 -8.94 -1.17 -4.21
CA PHE A 50 -8.41 -2.29 -3.42
C PHE A 50 -8.46 -3.62 -4.17
N ASP A 51 -9.42 -3.82 -5.07
CA ASP A 51 -9.47 -5.01 -5.94
C ASP A 51 -8.27 -5.07 -6.89
N VAL A 52 -7.88 -3.93 -7.48
CA VAL A 52 -6.68 -3.84 -8.32
C VAL A 52 -5.42 -4.13 -7.50
N LEU A 53 -5.33 -3.59 -6.28
CA LEU A 53 -4.21 -3.85 -5.39
C LEU A 53 -4.12 -5.33 -4.98
N GLU A 54 -5.24 -5.94 -4.60
CA GLU A 54 -5.30 -7.35 -4.23
C GLU A 54 -4.85 -8.25 -5.38
N ALA A 55 -5.38 -8.03 -6.58
CA ALA A 55 -4.99 -8.80 -7.76
C ALA A 55 -3.48 -8.72 -8.02
N ALA A 56 -2.87 -7.54 -7.86
CA ALA A 56 -1.44 -7.36 -8.06
C ALA A 56 -0.59 -8.05 -6.97
N LEU A 57 -1.08 -8.10 -5.73
CA LEU A 57 -0.41 -8.77 -4.62
C LEU A 57 -0.51 -10.30 -4.67
N GLU A 58 -1.41 -10.85 -5.49
CA GLU A 58 -1.46 -12.30 -5.75
C GLU A 58 -0.32 -12.79 -6.67
N GLU A 59 0.30 -11.91 -7.46
CA GLU A 59 1.36 -12.29 -8.41
C GLU A 59 2.71 -12.61 -7.75
N GLY A 60 2.91 -12.23 -6.49
CA GLY A 60 4.19 -12.47 -5.83
C GLY A 60 4.28 -11.87 -4.43
N PRO A 61 5.42 -12.09 -3.75
CA PRO A 61 5.56 -11.65 -2.38
C PRO A 61 5.54 -10.13 -2.20
N TRP A 62 5.91 -9.38 -3.25
CA TRP A 62 5.96 -7.92 -3.32
C TRP A 62 5.23 -7.39 -4.56
N ILE A 63 4.96 -6.08 -4.61
CA ILE A 63 4.13 -5.47 -5.67
C ILE A 63 4.76 -5.57 -7.08
N LEU A 64 6.08 -5.77 -7.14
CA LEU A 64 6.85 -6.04 -8.36
C LEU A 64 7.22 -7.52 -8.50
N GLY A 65 6.47 -8.43 -7.87
CA GLY A 65 6.76 -9.85 -7.85
C GLY A 65 7.80 -10.19 -6.79
N GLN A 66 8.99 -10.63 -7.21
CA GLN A 66 10.04 -11.12 -6.29
C GLN A 66 10.88 -9.99 -5.65
N GLN A 67 10.84 -8.79 -6.21
CA GLN A 67 11.72 -7.69 -5.78
C GLN A 67 10.97 -6.72 -4.87
N PHE A 68 11.46 -6.56 -3.64
CA PHE A 68 11.01 -5.48 -2.77
C PHE A 68 11.56 -4.14 -3.26
N SER A 69 10.72 -3.11 -3.26
CA SER A 69 11.10 -1.79 -3.74
C SER A 69 10.52 -0.65 -2.88
N ALA A 70 10.82 0.60 -3.24
CA ALA A 70 10.20 1.75 -2.59
C ALA A 70 8.67 1.78 -2.79
N ALA A 71 8.14 1.18 -3.86
CA ALA A 71 6.69 1.07 -4.04
C ALA A 71 6.06 0.26 -2.90
N ASP A 72 6.74 -0.79 -2.43
CA ASP A 72 6.27 -1.58 -1.29
C ASP A 72 6.33 -0.85 0.05
N ILE A 73 7.26 0.10 0.19
CA ILE A 73 7.32 0.97 1.38
C ILE A 73 6.07 1.85 1.42
N VAL A 74 5.75 2.51 0.31
CA VAL A 74 4.59 3.43 0.22
C VAL A 74 3.28 2.65 0.41
N ILE A 75 3.08 1.58 -0.36
CA ILE A 75 1.87 0.76 -0.30
C ILE A 75 1.75 0.08 1.05
N GLY A 76 2.81 -0.57 1.53
CA GLY A 76 2.82 -1.30 2.78
C GLY A 76 2.53 -0.40 3.98
N SER A 77 3.08 0.82 4.00
CA SER A 77 2.82 1.79 5.07
C SER A 77 1.34 2.22 5.09
N GLY A 78 0.81 2.70 3.96
CA GLY A 78 -0.58 3.14 3.88
C GLY A 78 -1.59 2.03 4.16
N LEU A 79 -1.32 0.82 3.67
CA LEU A 79 -2.18 -0.34 3.91
C LEU A 79 -2.08 -0.83 5.36
N ASN A 80 -0.91 -0.82 5.99
CA ASN A 80 -0.75 -1.15 7.41
C ASN A 80 -1.59 -0.20 8.28
N PHE A 81 -1.44 1.10 8.02
CA PHE A 81 -2.21 2.15 8.70
C PHE A 81 -3.72 1.93 8.57
N ALA A 82 -4.20 1.69 7.35
CA ALA A 82 -5.62 1.57 7.08
C ALA A 82 -6.25 0.26 7.56
N VAL A 83 -5.53 -0.87 7.47
CA VAL A 83 -6.06 -2.20 7.75
C VAL A 83 -5.77 -2.64 9.18
N ARG A 84 -4.54 -2.45 9.67
CA ARG A 84 -4.10 -2.97 10.98
C ARG A 84 -4.26 -1.95 12.10
N ASP A 85 -3.73 -0.74 11.90
CA ASP A 85 -3.64 0.24 12.98
C ASP A 85 -5.02 0.87 13.27
N PHE A 86 -5.70 1.35 12.23
CA PHE A 86 -6.99 2.06 12.38
C PHE A 86 -8.21 1.27 11.93
N LYS A 87 -8.02 0.11 11.28
CA LYS A 87 -9.11 -0.79 10.83
C LYS A 87 -10.20 -0.07 10.02
N MET A 88 -9.81 0.93 9.24
CA MET A 88 -10.69 1.71 8.37
C MET A 88 -11.08 0.92 7.13
N VAL A 89 -10.14 0.12 6.60
CA VAL A 89 -10.35 -0.73 5.42
C VAL A 89 -10.43 -2.19 5.89
N PRO A 90 -11.45 -2.96 5.47
CA PRO A 90 -11.52 -4.39 5.76
C PRO A 90 -10.27 -5.13 5.26
N SER A 91 -9.77 -6.06 6.07
CA SER A 91 -8.65 -6.89 5.64
C SER A 91 -9.06 -7.88 4.54
N ARG A 92 -8.06 -8.32 3.78
CA ARG A 92 -8.17 -9.35 2.75
C ARG A 92 -7.00 -10.34 2.90
N PRO A 93 -7.14 -11.63 2.54
CA PRO A 93 -6.06 -12.59 2.68
C PRO A 93 -4.75 -12.18 2.00
N ALA A 94 -4.81 -11.55 0.81
CA ALA A 94 -3.62 -11.03 0.14
C ALA A 94 -2.95 -9.90 0.93
N PHE A 95 -3.74 -9.00 1.51
CA PHE A 95 -3.25 -7.89 2.32
C PHE A 95 -2.60 -8.39 3.60
N ASP A 96 -3.21 -9.36 4.29
CA ASP A 96 -2.62 -9.93 5.50
C ASP A 96 -1.26 -10.58 5.22
N ARG A 97 -1.18 -11.43 4.18
CA ARG A 97 0.09 -12.06 3.78
C ARG A 97 1.15 -11.03 3.41
N TYR A 98 0.77 -9.99 2.69
CA TYR A 98 1.68 -8.92 2.29
C TYR A 98 2.18 -8.11 3.49
N LEU A 99 1.26 -7.67 4.36
CA LEU A 99 1.58 -6.89 5.54
C LEU A 99 2.39 -7.69 6.57
N ASP A 100 2.17 -9.00 6.70
CA ASP A 100 3.02 -9.86 7.52
C ASP A 100 4.47 -9.88 7.03
N ARG A 101 4.67 -9.95 5.71
CA ARG A 101 6.02 -9.84 5.13
C ARG A 101 6.63 -8.46 5.36
N CYS A 102 5.86 -7.39 5.21
CA CYS A 102 6.31 -6.03 5.52
C CYS A 102 6.75 -5.90 6.98
N ALA A 103 5.91 -6.34 7.93
CA ALA A 103 6.17 -6.28 9.37
C ALA A 103 7.35 -7.17 9.81
N ALA A 104 7.61 -8.27 9.11
CA ALA A 104 8.75 -9.13 9.38
C ALA A 104 10.10 -8.44 9.08
N ARG A 105 10.14 -7.40 8.23
CA ARG A 105 11.37 -6.71 7.84
C ARG A 105 11.99 -5.98 9.05
N PRO A 106 13.30 -6.14 9.33
CA PRO A 106 13.96 -5.41 10.40
C PRO A 106 13.83 -3.88 10.30
N ALA A 107 13.81 -3.35 9.07
CA ALA A 107 13.63 -1.92 8.84
C ALA A 107 12.22 -1.42 9.23
N PHE A 108 11.18 -2.25 9.07
CA PHE A 108 9.82 -1.89 9.49
C PHE A 108 9.73 -1.79 11.02
N LYS A 109 10.27 -2.79 11.72
CA LYS A 109 10.32 -2.80 13.19
C LYS A 109 11.07 -1.59 13.73
N ARG A 110 12.23 -1.28 13.14
CA ARG A 110 13.03 -0.11 13.50
C ARG A 110 12.27 1.21 13.26
N ALA A 111 11.54 1.32 12.16
CA ALA A 111 10.71 2.50 11.90
C ALA A 111 9.61 2.66 12.97
N GLY A 112 9.02 1.54 13.43
CA GLY A 112 8.09 1.52 14.56
C GLY A 112 8.71 2.03 15.86
N GLU A 113 9.91 1.55 16.23
CA GLU A 113 10.67 2.02 17.41
C GLU A 113 10.92 3.55 17.37
N TYR A 114 11.22 4.10 16.19
CA TYR A 114 11.38 5.55 16.03
C TYR A 114 10.05 6.30 16.17
N ALA A 115 8.98 5.77 15.57
CA ALA A 115 7.66 6.38 15.61
C ALA A 115 7.03 6.37 17.02
N SER A 116 7.34 5.36 17.84
CA SER A 116 6.91 5.27 19.25
C SER A 116 7.75 6.13 20.20
N GLY A 117 8.87 6.69 19.74
CA GLY A 117 9.80 7.47 20.56
C GLY A 117 10.73 6.62 21.44
N GLU A 118 10.77 5.30 21.25
CA GLU A 118 11.56 4.37 22.06
C GLU A 118 13.08 4.42 21.76
N LYS A 119 13.50 5.20 20.76
CA LYS A 119 14.89 5.22 20.26
C LYS A 119 15.48 6.63 20.08
N LEU A 120 15.06 7.57 20.91
CA LEU A 120 15.61 8.93 20.98
C LEU A 120 16.83 8.98 21.91
N ASP A 121 17.84 8.15 21.66
CA ASP A 121 19.17 8.22 22.31
C ASP A 121 20.28 8.00 21.26
#